data_AF-A0A915YVT3-F1
#
_entry.id   AF-A0A915YVT3-F1
#
_cell.length_a   1.000
_cell.length_b   1.000
_cell.length_c   1.000
_cell.angle_alpha   90.00
_cell.angle_beta   90.00
_cell.angle_gamma   90.00
#
_symmetry.space_group_name_H-M   'P 1'
#
loop_
_entity.id
_entity.type
_entity.pdbx_description
1 polymer ?
#
loop_
_entity_poly.entity_id
_entity_poly.type
_entity_poly.pdbx_seq_one_letter_code
_entity_poly.pdbx_strand_id
1 'polypeptide(L)'
;MAEIKMTFSNLEKRHLSNCKDYKDEKVMCDKLISQFENIESFEKLNRTSRNLHRLVEGHMEISHDTMLLMELSIDQLDKTQSRLDKTELDLKEIKADLKEIKDKLDKTELDLKETKDKLDKTELDLKETKADLKEIKDKLDKTELDLKETKADLKEIKDKLDKTELDLKETKADLKETKADLKETKNRLDKTELYLTNTANILNETKERLGNELSKKKTKLKKTQDELKDTKAMTKLLSVDRDWIGIFNRKLKKKLGENVFSEIKEAMDDARIYQTDITQCSCVKKLEEILEKVGMSFKDFKLLFETKQLSNEKFHKSPGQTIKDAKEQLLNDSFQKNRKISSLH
;
A
#
# COMPACT_ATOMS: atom_id res chain seq x y z
N MET A 1 -158.98 74.91 48.35
CA MET A 1 -159.85 75.22 47.18
C MET A 1 -161.35 75.09 47.51
N ALA A 2 -161.78 74.00 48.17
CA ALA A 2 -163.16 73.89 48.70
C ALA A 2 -163.51 74.99 49.72
N GLU A 3 -162.59 75.36 50.62
CA GLU A 3 -162.79 76.46 51.59
C GLU A 3 -162.83 77.87 50.95
N ILE A 4 -162.10 78.05 49.84
CA ILE A 4 -162.07 79.31 49.08
C ILE A 4 -163.37 79.50 48.28
N LYS A 5 -163.95 78.41 47.74
CA LYS A 5 -165.28 78.43 47.12
C LYS A 5 -166.40 78.76 48.11
N MET A 6 -166.32 78.27 49.35
CA MET A 6 -167.34 78.51 50.39
C MET A 6 -167.38 79.97 50.85
N THR A 7 -166.22 80.61 51.00
CA THR A 7 -166.11 82.02 51.43
C THR A 7 -166.63 82.98 50.38
N PHE A 8 -166.37 82.73 49.09
CA PHE A 8 -166.90 83.54 47.99
C PHE A 8 -168.42 83.43 47.84
N SER A 9 -168.99 82.23 47.98
CA SER A 9 -170.45 82.02 47.89
C SER A 9 -171.23 82.69 49.04
N ASN A 10 -170.61 82.82 50.22
CA ASN A 10 -171.19 83.56 51.35
C ASN A 10 -171.14 85.08 51.18
N LEU A 11 -170.14 85.62 50.46
CA LEU A 11 -170.10 87.04 50.09
C LEU A 11 -171.20 87.39 49.08
N GLU A 12 -171.42 86.51 48.09
CA GLU A 12 -172.41 86.68 47.03
C GLU A 12 -173.85 86.76 47.57
N LYS A 13 -174.19 85.97 48.61
CA LYS A 13 -175.51 86.02 49.26
C LYS A 13 -175.76 87.29 50.09
N ARG A 14 -174.72 87.97 50.58
CA ARG A 14 -174.87 89.15 51.48
C ARG A 14 -175.14 90.45 50.72
N HIS A 15 -174.73 90.54 49.46
CA HIS A 15 -174.82 91.76 48.65
C HIS A 15 -176.10 91.87 47.79
N LEU A 16 -176.86 90.78 47.58
CA LEU A 16 -178.07 90.78 46.74
C LEU A 16 -179.31 91.49 47.33
N SER A 17 -179.23 92.11 48.51
CA SER A 17 -180.41 92.72 49.17
C SER A 17 -180.62 94.21 48.90
N ASN A 18 -179.68 94.95 48.30
CA ASN A 18 -179.83 96.41 48.18
C ASN A 18 -179.20 96.96 46.90
N CYS A 19 -180.01 97.74 46.18
CA CYS A 19 -179.70 98.64 45.06
C CYS A 19 -179.79 98.07 43.62
N LYS A 20 -180.68 98.71 42.86
CA LYS A 20 -180.88 98.59 41.41
C LYS A 20 -179.75 99.31 40.67
N ASP A 21 -178.75 98.57 40.22
CA ASP A 21 -178.00 98.77 38.96
C ASP A 21 -176.89 97.71 38.90
N TYR A 22 -177.11 96.65 38.12
CA TYR A 22 -176.32 95.40 38.21
C TYR A 22 -175.84 94.92 36.84
N LYS A 23 -174.78 95.55 36.31
CA LYS A 23 -174.03 95.03 35.15
C LYS A 23 -172.50 95.08 35.29
N ASP A 24 -171.94 95.98 36.09
CA ASP A 24 -170.48 96.19 36.09
C ASP A 24 -169.71 95.40 37.18
N GLU A 25 -170.32 95.06 38.33
CA GLU A 25 -169.63 94.32 39.41
C GLU A 25 -169.51 92.81 39.16
N LYS A 26 -170.45 92.20 38.43
CA LYS A 26 -170.37 90.77 38.05
C LYS A 26 -169.13 90.49 37.17
N VAL A 27 -168.78 91.43 36.30
CA VAL A 27 -167.61 91.32 35.43
C VAL A 27 -166.30 91.34 36.23
N MET A 28 -166.23 92.07 37.35
CA MET A 28 -165.01 92.14 38.16
C MET A 28 -164.78 90.84 38.96
N CYS A 29 -165.83 90.27 39.55
CA CYS A 29 -165.76 88.98 40.24
C CYS A 29 -165.43 87.83 39.28
N ASP A 30 -166.04 87.79 38.09
CA ASP A 30 -165.72 86.78 37.07
C ASP A 30 -164.26 86.90 36.57
N LYS A 31 -163.71 88.13 36.51
CA LYS A 31 -162.31 88.37 36.11
C LYS A 31 -161.29 87.98 37.19
N LEU A 32 -161.64 88.13 38.47
CA LEU A 32 -160.81 87.65 39.58
C LEU A 32 -160.86 86.11 39.71
N ILE A 33 -162.03 85.51 39.46
CA ILE A 33 -162.16 84.05 39.40
C ILE A 33 -161.39 83.49 38.19
N SER A 34 -161.41 84.15 37.02
CA SER A 34 -160.59 83.71 35.86
C SER A 34 -159.09 83.81 36.11
N GLN A 35 -158.63 84.74 36.95
CA GLN A 35 -157.23 84.80 37.37
C GLN A 35 -156.85 83.65 38.31
N PHE A 36 -157.80 83.13 39.10
CA PHE A 36 -157.61 81.97 39.98
C PHE A 36 -157.93 80.61 39.33
N GLU A 37 -158.66 80.56 38.21
CA GLU A 37 -158.86 79.34 37.39
C GLU A 37 -157.60 78.92 36.61
N ASN A 38 -156.51 79.68 36.72
CA ASN A 38 -155.21 79.35 36.15
C ASN A 38 -154.43 78.26 36.94
N ILE A 39 -155.13 77.40 37.68
CA ILE A 39 -154.59 76.23 38.41
C ILE A 39 -153.87 75.27 37.47
N GLU A 40 -154.37 75.16 36.22
CA GLU A 40 -153.73 74.39 35.16
C GLU A 40 -152.31 74.91 34.85
N SER A 41 -152.09 76.24 34.98
CA SER A 41 -150.80 76.88 34.78
C SER A 41 -149.82 76.61 35.94
N PHE A 42 -150.31 76.54 37.19
CA PHE A 42 -149.47 76.17 38.34
C PHE A 42 -149.13 74.67 38.36
N GLU A 43 -150.08 73.79 37.98
CA GLU A 43 -149.77 72.37 37.78
C GLU A 43 -148.79 72.17 36.63
N LYS A 44 -148.94 72.89 35.52
CA LYS A 44 -147.95 72.90 34.42
C LYS A 44 -146.59 73.34 34.94
N LEU A 45 -146.52 74.41 35.72
CA LEU A 45 -145.27 74.88 36.34
C LEU A 45 -144.64 73.81 37.26
N ASN A 46 -145.43 73.16 38.13
CA ASN A 46 -144.95 72.08 39.00
C ASN A 46 -144.53 70.82 38.22
N ARG A 47 -145.20 70.50 37.10
CA ARG A 47 -144.78 69.42 36.19
C ARG A 47 -143.44 69.79 35.52
N THR A 48 -143.31 71.02 35.03
CA THR A 48 -142.05 71.53 34.44
C THR A 48 -140.92 71.53 35.46
N SER A 49 -141.15 71.99 36.70
CA SER A 49 -140.16 71.97 37.77
C SER A 49 -139.69 70.55 38.09
N ARG A 50 -140.60 69.57 38.15
CA ARG A 50 -140.22 68.16 38.33
C ARG A 50 -139.45 67.60 37.15
N ASN A 51 -139.82 67.97 35.92
CA ASN A 51 -139.08 67.56 34.72
C ASN A 51 -137.69 68.18 34.68
N LEU A 52 -137.54 69.46 35.05
CA LEU A 52 -136.25 70.13 35.18
C LEU A 52 -135.40 69.48 36.27
N HIS A 53 -135.98 69.12 37.42
CA HIS A 53 -135.25 68.42 38.48
C HIS A 53 -134.75 67.05 37.99
N ARG A 54 -135.60 66.23 37.35
CA ARG A 54 -135.17 64.95 36.74
C ARG A 54 -134.10 65.14 35.67
N LEU A 55 -134.17 66.21 34.88
CA LEU A 55 -133.17 66.52 33.86
C LEU A 55 -131.82 66.89 34.50
N VAL A 56 -131.84 67.70 35.56
CA VAL A 56 -130.63 68.07 36.31
C VAL A 56 -130.03 66.85 37.00
N GLU A 57 -130.86 65.99 37.60
CA GLU A 57 -130.44 64.72 38.20
C GLU A 57 -129.78 63.80 37.16
N GLY A 58 -130.43 63.59 36.00
CA GLY A 58 -129.85 62.82 34.91
C GLY A 58 -128.56 63.44 34.33
N HIS A 59 -128.46 64.77 34.27
CA HIS A 59 -127.22 65.44 33.87
C HIS A 59 -126.10 65.25 34.91
N MET A 60 -126.42 65.26 36.21
CA MET A 60 -125.45 64.97 37.27
C MET A 60 -124.97 63.52 37.21
N GLU A 61 -125.87 62.56 36.95
CA GLU A 61 -125.51 61.15 36.74
C GLU A 61 -124.60 60.97 35.51
N ILE A 62 -124.99 61.52 34.36
CA ILE A 62 -124.17 61.47 33.15
C ILE A 62 -122.80 62.14 33.39
N SER A 63 -122.77 63.28 34.09
CA SER A 63 -121.54 63.98 34.44
C SER A 63 -120.65 63.16 35.37
N HIS A 64 -121.22 62.42 36.31
CA HIS A 64 -120.48 61.54 37.21
C HIS A 64 -119.92 60.34 36.45
N ASP A 65 -120.73 59.67 35.64
CA ASP A 65 -120.31 58.54 34.81
C ASP A 65 -119.21 58.93 33.83
N THR A 66 -119.33 60.11 33.20
CA THR A 66 -118.27 60.64 32.32
C THR A 66 -117.00 60.98 33.09
N MET A 67 -117.08 61.51 34.30
CA MET A 67 -115.92 61.75 35.16
C MET A 67 -115.21 60.43 35.54
N LEU A 68 -115.98 59.40 35.92
CA LEU A 68 -115.44 58.07 36.24
C LEU A 68 -114.78 57.40 35.03
N LEU A 69 -115.40 57.47 33.85
CA LEU A 69 -114.81 56.98 32.61
C LEU A 69 -113.52 57.71 32.24
N MET A 70 -113.46 59.02 32.51
CA MET A 70 -112.27 59.83 32.29
C MET A 70 -111.14 59.45 33.25
N GLU A 71 -111.43 59.25 34.54
CA GLU A 71 -110.46 58.75 35.53
C GLU A 71 -109.90 57.37 35.15
N LEU A 72 -110.76 56.43 34.74
CA LEU A 72 -110.34 55.12 34.26
C LEU A 72 -109.46 55.22 33.01
N SER A 73 -109.77 56.16 32.11
CA SER A 73 -108.98 56.39 30.89
C SER A 73 -107.60 56.97 31.21
N ILE A 74 -107.52 57.90 32.18
CA ILE A 74 -106.24 58.45 32.67
C ILE A 74 -105.38 57.33 33.28
N ASP A 75 -105.95 56.48 34.15
CA ASP A 75 -105.23 55.35 34.76
C ASP A 75 -104.74 54.33 33.70
N GLN A 76 -105.53 54.10 32.64
CA GLN A 76 -105.09 53.29 31.51
C GLN A 76 -103.95 53.93 30.71
N LEU A 77 -103.99 55.25 30.51
CA LEU A 77 -102.92 55.99 29.84
C LEU A 77 -101.62 55.94 30.66
N ASP A 78 -101.68 56.16 31.98
CA ASP A 78 -100.52 56.10 32.87
C ASP A 78 -99.89 54.70 32.90
N LYS A 79 -100.71 53.64 32.94
CA LYS A 79 -100.24 52.25 32.82
C LYS A 79 -99.58 52.00 31.46
N THR A 80 -100.14 52.54 30.39
CA THR A 80 -99.59 52.38 29.03
C THR A 80 -98.27 53.14 28.89
N GLN A 81 -98.18 54.37 29.42
CA GLN A 81 -96.97 55.16 29.44
C GLN A 81 -95.87 54.47 30.24
N SER A 82 -96.18 53.96 31.43
CA SER A 82 -95.21 53.21 32.25
C SER A 82 -94.69 51.95 31.55
N ARG A 83 -95.54 51.25 30.79
CA ARG A 83 -95.14 50.10 29.97
C ARG A 83 -94.26 50.50 28.79
N LEU A 84 -94.55 51.64 28.16
CA LEU A 84 -93.74 52.19 27.08
C LEU A 84 -92.34 52.56 27.58
N ASP A 85 -92.25 53.30 28.69
CA ASP A 85 -90.99 53.70 29.30
C ASP A 85 -90.12 52.48 29.66
N LYS A 86 -90.74 51.44 30.23
CA LYS A 86 -90.06 50.17 30.49
C LYS A 86 -89.54 49.51 29.20
N THR A 87 -90.38 49.47 28.16
CA THR A 87 -89.99 48.88 26.87
C THR A 87 -88.85 49.68 26.21
N GLU A 88 -88.83 51.00 26.36
CA GLU A 88 -87.73 51.84 25.87
C GLU A 88 -86.42 51.59 26.62
N LEU A 89 -86.48 51.36 27.93
CA LEU A 89 -85.31 50.98 28.74
C LEU A 89 -84.79 49.61 28.32
N ASP A 90 -85.66 48.60 28.23
CA ASP A 90 -85.30 47.24 27.79
C ASP A 90 -84.67 47.27 26.38
N LEU A 91 -85.21 48.10 25.46
CA LEU A 91 -84.66 48.27 24.12
C LEU A 91 -83.25 48.92 24.15
N LYS A 92 -83.01 49.88 25.04
CA LYS A 92 -81.69 50.50 25.20
C LYS A 92 -80.67 49.50 25.74
N GLU A 93 -81.05 48.67 26.70
CA GLU A 93 -80.21 47.61 27.26
C GLU A 93 -79.85 46.57 26.19
N ILE A 94 -80.85 46.04 25.47
CA ILE A 94 -80.63 45.09 24.37
C ILE A 94 -79.69 45.66 23.29
N LYS A 95 -79.82 46.95 22.96
CA LYS A 95 -78.92 47.61 22.00
C LYS A 95 -77.48 47.70 22.51
N ALA A 96 -77.29 47.92 23.82
CA ALA A 96 -75.97 47.93 24.44
C ALA A 96 -75.34 46.53 24.42
N ASP A 97 -76.11 45.52 24.81
CA ASP A 97 -75.67 44.10 24.80
C ASP A 97 -75.30 43.64 23.39
N LEU A 98 -76.12 43.97 22.39
CA LEU A 98 -75.83 43.66 20.99
C LEU A 98 -74.53 44.30 20.50
N LYS A 99 -74.24 45.52 20.95
CA LYS A 99 -72.99 46.19 20.62
C LYS A 99 -71.80 45.47 21.27
N GLU A 100 -71.90 45.10 22.54
CA GLU A 100 -70.84 44.37 23.25
C GLU A 100 -70.59 42.99 22.62
N ILE A 101 -71.66 42.27 22.26
CA ILE A 101 -71.55 40.98 21.57
C ILE A 101 -70.85 41.15 20.22
N LYS A 102 -71.19 42.20 19.46
CA LYS A 102 -70.54 42.50 18.19
C LYS A 102 -69.05 42.79 18.36
N ASP A 103 -68.68 43.62 19.33
CA ASP A 103 -67.28 43.94 19.60
C ASP A 103 -66.48 42.67 20.03
N LYS A 104 -67.10 41.77 20.81
CA LYS A 104 -66.51 40.47 21.18
C LYS A 104 -66.35 39.54 19.97
N LEU A 105 -67.33 39.52 19.06
CA LEU A 105 -67.27 38.73 17.84
C LEU A 105 -66.14 39.22 16.93
N ASP A 106 -66.06 40.53 16.68
CA ASP A 106 -65.02 41.14 15.85
C ASP A 106 -63.62 40.84 16.42
N LYS A 107 -63.46 40.90 17.75
CA LYS A 107 -62.20 40.50 18.42
C LYS A 107 -61.88 39.02 18.22
N THR A 108 -62.87 38.14 18.35
CA THR A 108 -62.69 36.69 18.18
C THR A 108 -62.30 36.35 16.74
N GLU A 109 -62.88 37.04 15.75
CA GLU A 109 -62.52 36.88 14.34
C GLU A 109 -61.06 37.30 14.06
N LEU A 110 -60.61 38.40 14.66
CA LEU A 110 -59.21 38.83 14.58
C LEU A 110 -58.26 37.81 15.23
N ASP A 111 -58.56 37.35 16.45
CA ASP A 111 -57.75 36.35 17.15
C ASP A 111 -57.67 35.02 16.37
N LEU A 112 -58.76 34.61 15.73
CA LEU A 112 -58.81 33.42 14.88
C LEU A 112 -57.94 33.58 13.63
N LYS A 113 -57.98 34.76 12.99
CA LYS A 113 -57.14 35.06 11.84
C LYS A 113 -55.66 35.04 12.21
N GLU A 114 -55.26 35.68 13.31
CA GLU A 114 -53.87 35.65 13.78
C GLU A 114 -53.41 34.22 14.11
N THR A 115 -54.28 33.41 14.72
CA THR A 115 -53.98 32.00 15.02
C THR A 115 -53.77 31.20 13.74
N LYS A 116 -54.60 31.43 12.72
CA LYS A 116 -54.45 30.78 11.41
C LYS A 116 -53.13 31.17 10.74
N ASP A 117 -52.78 32.46 10.73
CA ASP A 117 -51.53 32.93 10.14
C ASP A 117 -50.30 32.32 10.86
N LYS A 118 -50.35 32.17 12.20
CA LYS A 118 -49.30 31.49 12.97
C LYS A 118 -49.21 30.00 12.65
N LEU A 119 -50.35 29.34 12.44
CA LEU A 119 -50.38 27.92 12.06
C LEU A 119 -49.76 27.73 10.67
N ASP A 120 -50.15 28.54 9.69
CA ASP A 120 -49.62 28.48 8.33
C ASP A 120 -48.09 28.70 8.31
N LYS A 121 -47.60 29.65 9.11
CA LYS A 121 -46.15 29.86 9.29
C LYS A 121 -45.46 28.64 9.89
N THR A 122 -46.04 28.06 10.94
CA THR A 122 -45.47 26.87 11.60
C THR A 122 -45.44 25.66 10.65
N GLU A 123 -46.45 25.50 9.79
CA GLU A 123 -46.45 24.46 8.77
C GLU A 123 -45.35 24.64 7.71
N LEU A 124 -45.05 25.88 7.33
CA LEU A 124 -43.94 26.20 6.43
C LEU A 124 -42.59 25.88 7.09
N ASP A 125 -42.37 26.36 8.32
CA ASP A 125 -41.14 26.10 9.08
C ASP A 125 -40.90 24.59 9.28
N LEU A 126 -41.98 23.82 9.52
CA LEU A 126 -41.92 22.36 9.63
C LEU A 126 -41.56 21.68 8.30
N LYS A 127 -42.05 22.19 7.17
CA LYS A 127 -41.70 21.67 5.84
C LYS A 127 -40.23 21.93 5.52
N GLU A 128 -39.73 23.13 5.83
CA GLU A 128 -38.32 23.50 5.66
C GLU A 128 -37.43 22.61 6.54
N THR A 129 -37.75 22.47 7.83
CA THR A 129 -37.00 21.60 8.75
C THR A 129 -36.95 20.15 8.26
N LYS A 130 -38.04 19.62 7.69
CA LYS A 130 -38.07 18.27 7.11
C LYS A 130 -37.20 18.14 5.86
N ALA A 131 -37.12 19.19 5.03
CA ALA A 131 -36.25 19.21 3.87
C ALA A 131 -34.77 19.21 4.29
N ASP A 132 -34.41 20.07 5.25
CA ASP A 132 -33.06 20.14 5.80
C ASP A 132 -32.63 18.81 6.45
N LEU A 133 -33.52 18.19 7.22
CA LEU A 133 -33.23 16.88 7.84
C LEU A 133 -32.96 15.81 6.77
N LYS A 134 -33.70 15.84 5.66
CA LYS A 134 -33.47 14.93 4.54
C LYS A 134 -32.12 15.17 3.88
N GLU A 135 -31.75 16.43 3.63
CA GLU A 135 -30.46 16.78 3.04
C GLU A 135 -29.29 16.36 3.96
N ILE A 136 -29.41 16.57 5.26
CA ILE A 136 -28.41 16.15 6.26
C ILE A 136 -28.27 14.62 6.23
N LYS A 137 -29.39 13.88 6.16
CA LYS A 137 -29.37 12.43 6.08
C LYS A 137 -28.67 11.94 4.81
N ASP A 138 -28.98 12.53 3.67
CA ASP A 138 -28.34 12.18 2.39
C ASP A 138 -26.81 12.48 2.42
N LYS A 139 -26.39 13.59 3.06
CA LYS A 139 -24.96 13.90 3.28
C LYS A 139 -24.28 12.90 4.22
N LEU A 140 -24.98 12.47 5.28
CA LEU A 140 -24.46 11.47 6.21
C LEU A 140 -24.25 10.12 5.51
N ASP A 141 -25.25 9.65 4.75
CA ASP A 141 -25.16 8.40 3.98
C ASP A 141 -24.00 8.43 2.99
N LYS A 142 -23.79 9.57 2.29
CA LYS A 142 -22.63 9.76 1.41
C LYS A 142 -21.31 9.68 2.18
N THR A 143 -21.21 10.36 3.32
CA THR A 143 -20.01 10.35 4.16
C THR A 143 -19.69 8.94 4.68
N GLU A 144 -20.70 8.14 5.01
CA GLU A 144 -20.50 6.74 5.41
C GLU A 144 -19.98 5.87 4.27
N LEU A 145 -20.42 6.10 3.03
CA LEU A 145 -19.92 5.40 1.85
C LEU A 145 -18.44 5.78 1.59
N ASP A 146 -18.13 7.07 1.59
CA ASP A 146 -16.76 7.57 1.39
C ASP A 146 -15.80 7.01 2.47
N LEU A 147 -16.27 6.91 3.72
CA LEU A 147 -15.51 6.31 4.82
C LEU A 147 -15.27 4.80 4.63
N LYS A 148 -16.25 4.06 4.09
CA LYS A 148 -16.09 2.63 3.78
C LYS A 148 -15.09 2.41 2.66
N GLU A 149 -15.13 3.23 1.61
CA GLU A 149 -14.18 3.20 0.49
C GLU A 149 -12.76 3.49 0.99
N THR A 150 -12.58 4.58 1.74
CA THR A 150 -11.28 4.95 2.33
C THR A 150 -10.69 3.83 3.21
N LYS A 151 -11.52 3.12 3.98
CA LYS A 151 -11.09 1.97 4.80
C LYS A 151 -10.65 0.78 3.95
N ALA A 152 -11.32 0.53 2.82
CA ALA A 152 -10.95 -0.52 1.88
C ALA A 152 -9.59 -0.22 1.22
N ASP A 153 -9.41 1.02 0.76
CA ASP A 153 -8.15 1.49 0.16
C ASP A 153 -6.97 1.38 1.15
N LEU A 154 -7.18 1.80 2.39
CA LEU A 154 -6.16 1.70 3.43
C LEU A 154 -5.76 0.24 3.70
N LYS A 155 -6.72 -0.69 3.67
CA LYS A 155 -6.45 -2.12 3.79
C LYS A 155 -5.62 -2.63 2.62
N GLU A 156 -5.96 -2.26 1.38
CA GLU A 156 -5.20 -2.67 0.20
C GLU A 156 -3.76 -2.13 0.21
N ILE A 157 -3.57 -0.87 0.63
CA ILE A 157 -2.24 -0.27 0.79
C ILE A 157 -1.44 -1.03 1.85
N LYS A 158 -2.06 -1.40 2.97
CA LYS A 158 -1.40 -2.19 4.02
C LYS A 158 -0.96 -3.56 3.50
N ASP A 159 -1.83 -4.26 2.79
CA ASP A 159 -1.50 -5.57 2.21
C ASP A 159 -0.34 -5.47 1.19
N LYS A 160 -0.31 -4.41 0.37
CA LYS A 160 0.80 -4.10 -0.55
C LYS A 160 2.11 -3.80 0.18
N LEU A 161 2.05 -3.07 1.30
CA LEU A 161 3.21 -2.76 2.13
C LEU A 161 3.79 -4.03 2.75
N ASP A 162 2.94 -4.88 3.35
CA ASP A 162 3.35 -6.15 3.97
C ASP A 162 4.02 -7.06 2.93
N LYS A 163 3.49 -7.13 1.70
CA LYS A 163 4.12 -7.87 0.60
C LYS A 163 5.50 -7.30 0.23
N THR A 164 5.60 -5.98 0.10
CA THR A 164 6.87 -5.30 -0.21
C THR A 164 7.93 -5.55 0.87
N GLU A 165 7.54 -5.59 2.14
CA GLU A 165 8.45 -5.92 3.24
C GLU A 165 8.95 -7.36 3.18
N LEU A 166 8.12 -8.32 2.77
CA LEU A 166 8.52 -9.70 2.56
C LEU A 166 9.51 -9.83 1.39
N ASP A 167 9.19 -9.23 0.24
CA ASP A 167 10.06 -9.23 -0.94
C ASP A 167 11.44 -8.60 -0.61
N LEU A 168 11.46 -7.53 0.20
CA LEU A 168 12.70 -6.90 0.66
C LEU A 168 13.52 -7.80 1.59
N LYS A 169 12.87 -8.58 2.47
CA LYS A 169 13.56 -9.56 3.34
C LYS A 169 14.18 -10.68 2.53
N GLU A 170 13.47 -11.20 1.53
CA GLU A 170 13.97 -12.22 0.60
C GLU A 170 15.18 -11.70 -0.19
N THR A 171 15.05 -10.53 -0.82
CA THR A 171 16.16 -9.90 -1.56
C THR A 171 17.41 -9.68 -0.68
N LYS A 172 17.23 -9.33 0.60
CA LYS A 172 18.35 -9.20 1.55
C LYS A 172 19.01 -10.54 1.89
N ALA A 173 18.25 -11.63 1.94
CA ALA A 173 18.77 -12.97 2.16
C ALA A 173 19.58 -13.42 0.94
N ASP A 174 19.04 -13.28 -0.26
CA ASP A 174 19.71 -13.63 -1.53
C ASP A 174 21.01 -12.85 -1.72
N LEU A 175 21.00 -11.55 -1.38
CA LEU A 175 22.21 -10.73 -1.43
C LEU A 175 23.29 -11.21 -0.45
N LYS A 176 22.89 -11.73 0.72
CA LYS A 176 23.82 -12.27 1.71
C LYS A 176 24.43 -13.59 1.21
N GLU A 177 23.63 -14.46 0.61
CA GLU A 177 24.08 -15.72 0.00
C GLU A 177 25.06 -15.44 -1.16
N THR A 178 24.67 -14.57 -2.10
CA THR A 178 25.52 -14.15 -3.22
C THR A 178 26.88 -13.60 -2.75
N LYS A 179 26.89 -12.81 -1.66
CA LYS A 179 28.15 -12.31 -1.07
C LYS A 179 29.01 -13.42 -0.46
N ALA A 180 28.40 -14.46 0.11
CA ALA A 180 29.11 -15.62 0.63
C ALA A 180 29.74 -16.43 -0.52
N ASP A 181 28.97 -16.69 -1.57
CA ASP A 181 29.43 -17.41 -2.76
C ASP A 181 30.57 -16.69 -3.47
N LEU A 182 30.48 -15.36 -3.57
CA LEU A 182 31.54 -14.53 -4.13
C LEU A 182 32.83 -14.65 -3.31
N LYS A 183 32.72 -14.65 -1.98
CA LYS A 183 33.88 -14.84 -1.08
C LYS A 183 34.49 -16.22 -1.24
N GLU A 184 33.68 -17.27 -1.34
CA GLU A 184 34.16 -18.63 -1.59
C GLU A 184 34.87 -18.75 -2.95
N THR A 185 34.25 -18.19 -4.00
CA THR A 185 34.83 -18.17 -5.35
C THR A 185 36.18 -17.46 -5.36
N LYS A 186 36.29 -16.32 -4.68
CA LYS A 186 37.56 -15.60 -4.52
C LYS A 186 38.61 -16.46 -3.82
N ASN A 187 38.27 -17.10 -2.71
CA ASN A 187 39.19 -18.00 -2.00
C ASN A 187 39.65 -19.18 -2.87
N ARG A 188 38.76 -19.73 -3.71
CA ARG A 188 39.11 -20.79 -4.67
C ARG A 188 40.07 -20.28 -5.74
N LEU A 189 39.84 -19.08 -6.26
CA LEU A 189 40.72 -18.44 -7.24
C LEU A 189 42.12 -18.22 -6.65
N ASP A 190 42.22 -17.66 -5.44
CA ASP A 190 43.49 -17.43 -4.74
C ASP A 190 44.27 -18.74 -4.55
N LYS A 191 43.57 -19.84 -4.19
CA LYS A 191 44.18 -21.17 -4.09
C LYS A 191 44.70 -21.66 -5.44
N THR A 192 43.90 -21.53 -6.51
CA THR A 192 44.31 -21.94 -7.86
C THR A 192 45.53 -21.15 -8.34
N GLU A 193 45.59 -19.85 -8.08
CA GLU A 193 46.74 -19.01 -8.42
C GLU A 193 48.01 -19.45 -7.68
N LEU A 194 47.90 -19.80 -6.40
CA LEU A 194 49.01 -20.35 -5.62
C LEU A 194 49.46 -21.72 -6.15
N TYR A 195 48.53 -22.61 -6.50
CA TYR A 195 48.86 -23.89 -7.13
C TYR A 195 49.60 -23.70 -8.46
N LEU A 196 49.10 -22.82 -9.34
CA LEU A 196 49.73 -22.52 -10.63
C LEU A 196 51.15 -21.96 -10.45
N THR A 197 51.34 -21.04 -9.51
CA THR A 197 52.65 -20.47 -9.18
C THR A 197 53.61 -21.56 -8.73
N ASN A 198 53.17 -22.47 -7.84
CA ASN A 198 53.99 -23.58 -7.37
C ASN A 198 54.34 -24.56 -8.51
N THR A 199 53.37 -24.89 -9.36
CA THR A 199 53.62 -25.75 -10.54
C THR A 199 54.61 -25.11 -11.51
N ALA A 200 54.51 -23.80 -11.76
CA ALA A 200 55.45 -23.07 -12.59
C ALA A 200 56.88 -23.11 -12.03
N ASN A 201 57.03 -22.96 -10.71
CA ASN A 201 58.32 -23.08 -10.03
C ASN A 201 58.91 -24.49 -10.18
N ILE A 202 58.13 -25.54 -9.89
CA ILE A 202 58.56 -26.95 -10.06
C ILE A 202 58.97 -27.24 -11.50
N LEU A 203 58.22 -26.70 -12.48
CA LEU A 203 58.53 -26.85 -13.90
C LEU A 203 59.87 -26.19 -14.25
N ASN A 204 60.13 -24.98 -13.75
CA ASN A 204 61.40 -24.29 -13.95
C ASN A 204 62.57 -25.04 -13.30
N GLU A 205 62.44 -25.48 -12.05
CA GLU A 205 63.45 -26.30 -11.36
C GLU A 205 63.74 -27.59 -12.14
N THR A 206 62.70 -28.25 -12.64
CA THR A 206 62.84 -29.47 -13.45
C THR A 206 63.54 -29.20 -14.77
N LYS A 207 63.20 -28.10 -15.45
CA LYS A 207 63.85 -27.65 -16.69
C LYS A 207 65.34 -27.39 -16.47
N GLU A 208 65.71 -26.69 -15.40
CA GLU A 208 67.11 -26.44 -15.04
C GLU A 208 67.87 -27.74 -14.72
N ARG A 209 67.26 -28.63 -13.92
CA ARG A 209 67.84 -29.93 -13.59
C ARG A 209 68.11 -30.76 -14.85
N LEU A 210 67.14 -30.87 -15.75
CA LEU A 210 67.29 -31.59 -17.01
C LEU A 210 68.36 -30.95 -17.90
N GLY A 211 68.41 -29.62 -17.98
CA GLY A 211 69.47 -28.90 -18.70
C GLY A 211 70.87 -29.24 -18.16
N ASN A 212 71.03 -29.24 -16.83
CA ASN A 212 72.27 -29.58 -16.16
C ASN A 212 72.68 -31.05 -16.38
N GLU A 213 71.73 -31.99 -16.28
CA GLU A 213 71.99 -33.41 -16.55
C GLU A 213 72.40 -33.65 -18.00
N LEU A 214 71.73 -32.98 -18.96
CA LEU A 214 72.01 -33.11 -20.38
C LEU A 214 73.40 -32.57 -20.71
N SER A 215 73.80 -31.45 -20.10
CA SER A 215 75.15 -30.90 -20.18
C SER A 215 76.22 -31.86 -19.63
N LYS A 216 75.97 -32.46 -18.45
CA LYS A 216 76.85 -33.49 -17.85
C LYS A 216 76.96 -34.75 -18.73
N LYS A 217 75.85 -35.21 -19.31
CA LYS A 217 75.88 -36.36 -20.25
C LYS A 217 76.64 -36.03 -21.52
N LYS A 218 76.45 -34.84 -22.09
CA LYS A 218 77.14 -34.38 -23.30
C LYS A 218 78.67 -34.31 -23.10
N THR A 219 79.12 -33.77 -21.96
CA THR A 219 80.55 -33.72 -21.63
C THR A 219 81.15 -35.10 -21.40
N LYS A 220 80.45 -36.01 -20.69
CA LYS A 220 80.88 -37.41 -20.54
C LYS A 220 80.95 -38.13 -21.88
N LEU A 221 79.94 -37.98 -22.73
CA LEU A 221 79.91 -38.57 -24.07
C LEU A 221 81.10 -38.11 -24.91
N LYS A 222 81.41 -36.80 -24.86
CA LYS A 222 82.55 -36.23 -25.56
C LYS A 222 83.88 -36.83 -25.08
N LYS A 223 84.09 -36.93 -23.76
CA LYS A 223 85.26 -37.60 -23.18
C LYS A 223 85.39 -39.05 -23.65
N THR A 224 84.31 -39.84 -23.56
CA THR A 224 84.32 -41.23 -24.02
C THR A 224 84.57 -41.36 -25.51
N GLN A 225 84.11 -40.40 -26.32
CA GLN A 225 84.32 -40.40 -27.76
C GLN A 225 85.79 -40.07 -28.11
N ASP A 226 86.41 -39.17 -27.36
CA ASP A 226 87.83 -38.83 -27.53
C ASP A 226 88.72 -40.00 -27.06
N GLU A 227 88.44 -40.60 -25.89
CA GLU A 227 89.10 -41.85 -25.42
C GLU A 227 88.94 -43.01 -26.43
N LEU A 228 87.76 -43.16 -27.05
CA LEU A 228 87.53 -44.17 -28.08
C LEU A 228 88.35 -43.92 -29.35
N LYS A 229 88.55 -42.65 -29.74
CA LYS A 229 89.42 -42.31 -30.86
C LYS A 229 90.88 -42.65 -30.56
N ASP A 230 91.35 -42.30 -29.37
CA ASP A 230 92.72 -42.57 -28.94
C ASP A 230 93.00 -44.07 -28.86
N THR A 231 92.09 -44.84 -28.25
CA THR A 231 92.19 -46.31 -28.19
C THR A 231 92.14 -46.96 -29.57
N LYS A 232 91.29 -46.46 -30.48
CA LYS A 232 91.24 -46.92 -31.88
C LYS A 232 92.53 -46.60 -32.63
N ALA A 233 93.10 -45.41 -32.44
CA ALA A 233 94.38 -45.01 -33.03
C ALA A 233 95.53 -45.89 -32.51
N MET A 234 95.60 -46.08 -31.19
CA MET A 234 96.59 -46.95 -30.54
C MET A 234 96.48 -48.40 -31.02
N THR A 235 95.26 -48.93 -31.13
CA THR A 235 95.00 -50.29 -31.62
C THR A 235 95.44 -50.45 -33.08
N LYS A 236 95.20 -49.43 -33.93
CA LYS A 236 95.65 -49.42 -35.32
C LYS A 236 97.18 -49.38 -35.41
N LEU A 237 97.84 -48.54 -34.61
CA LEU A 237 99.30 -48.43 -34.55
C LEU A 237 99.92 -49.77 -34.13
N LEU A 238 99.50 -50.31 -32.99
CA LEU A 238 100.02 -51.59 -32.48
C LEU A 238 99.78 -52.74 -33.47
N SER A 239 98.62 -52.80 -34.15
CA SER A 239 98.36 -53.84 -35.15
C SER A 239 99.24 -53.73 -36.39
N VAL A 240 99.46 -52.52 -36.93
CA VAL A 240 100.28 -52.31 -38.14
C VAL A 240 101.75 -52.58 -37.85
N ASP A 241 102.24 -52.03 -36.74
CA ASP A 241 103.64 -52.18 -36.35
C ASP A 241 103.94 -53.63 -35.98
N ARG A 242 103.01 -54.37 -35.34
CA ARG A 242 103.19 -55.80 -35.04
C ARG A 242 103.51 -56.62 -36.28
N ASP A 243 102.75 -56.45 -37.35
CA ASP A 243 102.91 -57.25 -38.56
C ASP A 243 104.24 -56.94 -39.24
N TRP A 244 104.61 -55.65 -39.29
CA TRP A 244 105.88 -55.20 -39.81
C TRP A 244 107.06 -55.67 -38.95
N ILE A 245 107.04 -55.49 -37.63
CA ILE A 245 108.08 -55.94 -36.69
C ILE A 245 108.20 -57.47 -36.72
N GLY A 246 107.09 -58.20 -36.87
CA GLY A 246 107.09 -59.65 -37.05
C GLY A 246 107.83 -60.11 -38.31
N ILE A 247 107.71 -59.36 -39.41
CA ILE A 247 108.47 -59.61 -40.65
C ILE A 247 109.94 -59.20 -40.46
N PHE A 248 110.18 -58.02 -39.89
CA PHE A 248 111.52 -57.48 -39.64
C PHE A 248 112.35 -58.44 -38.78
N ASN A 249 111.81 -58.88 -37.64
CA ASN A 249 112.49 -59.80 -36.72
C ASN A 249 112.79 -61.16 -37.38
N ARG A 250 111.91 -61.68 -38.25
CA ARG A 250 112.20 -62.91 -39.02
C ARG A 250 113.37 -62.72 -39.96
N LYS A 251 113.44 -61.59 -40.67
CA LYS A 251 114.56 -61.26 -41.56
C LYS A 251 115.85 -61.03 -40.79
N LEU A 252 115.77 -60.36 -39.65
CA LEU A 252 116.90 -60.10 -38.75
C LEU A 252 117.45 -61.41 -38.17
N LYS A 253 116.57 -62.30 -37.67
CA LYS A 253 116.93 -63.65 -37.19
C LYS A 253 117.67 -64.47 -38.24
N LYS A 254 117.23 -64.43 -39.50
CA LYS A 254 117.92 -65.10 -40.61
C LYS A 254 119.34 -64.56 -40.86
N LYS A 255 119.57 -63.28 -40.64
CA LYS A 255 120.89 -62.65 -40.84
C LYS A 255 121.84 -62.88 -39.66
N LEU A 256 121.34 -62.83 -38.42
CA LEU A 256 122.13 -62.98 -37.20
C LEU A 256 122.39 -64.43 -36.81
N GLY A 257 121.51 -65.35 -37.24
CA GLY A 257 121.48 -66.71 -36.72
C GLY A 257 120.57 -66.83 -35.49
N GLU A 258 120.02 -68.03 -35.28
CA GLU A 258 118.98 -68.30 -34.27
C GLU A 258 119.48 -68.07 -32.84
N ASN A 259 120.68 -68.54 -32.51
CA ASN A 259 121.26 -68.42 -31.17
C ASN A 259 121.51 -66.96 -30.79
N VAL A 260 122.17 -66.20 -31.67
CA VAL A 260 122.49 -64.78 -31.44
C VAL A 260 121.21 -63.95 -31.34
N PHE A 261 120.19 -64.25 -32.16
CA PHE A 261 118.90 -63.55 -32.10
C PHE A 261 118.14 -63.83 -30.79
N SER A 262 118.20 -65.05 -30.26
CA SER A 262 117.61 -65.40 -28.96
C SER A 262 118.35 -64.72 -27.80
N GLU A 263 119.68 -64.72 -27.81
CA GLU A 263 120.51 -64.00 -26.82
C GLU A 263 120.21 -62.50 -26.81
N ILE A 264 120.05 -61.88 -27.99
CA ILE A 264 119.63 -60.48 -28.09
C ILE A 264 118.25 -60.28 -27.48
N LYS A 265 117.30 -61.17 -27.77
CA LYS A 265 115.94 -61.07 -27.26
C LYS A 265 115.91 -61.20 -25.74
N GLU A 266 116.62 -62.18 -25.19
CA GLU A 266 116.76 -62.39 -23.74
C GLU A 266 117.44 -61.20 -23.08
N ALA A 267 118.54 -60.70 -23.64
CA ALA A 267 119.19 -59.49 -23.13
C ALA A 267 118.25 -58.28 -23.14
N MET A 268 117.42 -58.11 -24.18
CA MET A 268 116.43 -57.03 -24.25
C MET A 268 115.25 -57.21 -23.29
N ASP A 269 114.78 -58.44 -23.08
CA ASP A 269 113.75 -58.75 -22.10
C ASP A 269 114.31 -58.53 -20.66
N ASP A 270 115.54 -58.94 -20.38
CA ASP A 270 116.24 -58.66 -19.12
C ASP A 270 116.49 -57.16 -18.90
N ALA A 271 116.92 -56.43 -19.92
CA ALA A 271 117.08 -54.98 -19.85
C ALA A 271 115.76 -54.26 -19.56
N ARG A 272 114.62 -54.83 -20.00
CA ARG A 272 113.29 -54.30 -19.69
C ARG A 272 112.87 -54.61 -18.26
N ILE A 273 113.08 -55.85 -17.81
CA ILE A 273 112.65 -56.32 -16.48
C ILE A 273 113.54 -55.76 -15.37
N TYR A 274 114.85 -55.77 -15.57
CA TYR A 274 115.87 -55.43 -14.58
C TYR A 274 116.57 -54.09 -14.83
N GLN A 275 116.17 -53.34 -15.86
CA GLN A 275 116.74 -52.03 -16.23
C GLN A 275 118.26 -52.06 -16.46
N THR A 276 118.79 -53.18 -16.94
CA THR A 276 120.23 -53.36 -17.19
C THR A 276 120.68 -52.70 -18.49
N ASP A 277 121.88 -52.13 -18.49
CA ASP A 277 122.49 -51.58 -19.71
C ASP A 277 123.14 -52.72 -20.53
N ILE A 278 122.52 -53.02 -21.67
CA ILE A 278 122.93 -54.09 -22.58
C ILE A 278 123.71 -53.58 -23.79
N THR A 279 123.96 -52.28 -23.90
CA THR A 279 124.65 -51.66 -25.05
C THR A 279 126.05 -52.21 -25.27
N GLN A 280 126.71 -52.67 -24.21
CA GLN A 280 128.04 -53.28 -24.27
C GLN A 280 128.04 -54.79 -24.55
N CYS A 281 126.86 -55.44 -24.66
CA CYS A 281 126.79 -56.86 -24.99
C CYS A 281 127.42 -57.11 -26.36
N SER A 282 128.27 -58.13 -26.46
CA SER A 282 128.83 -58.58 -27.74
C SER A 282 127.73 -58.95 -28.75
N CYS A 283 126.58 -59.40 -28.25
CA CYS A 283 125.36 -59.67 -29.01
C CYS A 283 124.70 -58.40 -29.58
N VAL A 284 124.70 -57.30 -28.82
CA VAL A 284 124.13 -56.00 -29.21
C VAL A 284 125.03 -55.28 -30.22
N LYS A 285 126.36 -55.35 -30.08
CA LYS A 285 127.30 -54.78 -31.06
C LYS A 285 127.13 -55.43 -32.45
N LYS A 286 126.94 -56.75 -32.51
CA LYS A 286 126.64 -57.48 -33.76
C LYS A 286 125.29 -57.09 -34.37
N LEU A 287 124.31 -56.78 -33.53
CA LEU A 287 123.02 -56.28 -33.97
C LEU A 287 123.15 -54.86 -34.54
N GLU A 288 123.87 -53.97 -33.87
CA GLU A 288 124.15 -52.59 -34.32
C GLU A 288 124.77 -52.55 -35.72
N GLU A 289 125.79 -53.38 -35.99
CA GLU A 289 126.41 -53.50 -37.33
C GLU A 289 125.40 -53.87 -38.45
N ILE A 290 124.34 -54.60 -38.12
CA ILE A 290 123.29 -54.99 -39.09
C ILE A 290 122.20 -53.94 -39.18
N LEU A 291 121.88 -53.28 -38.06
CA LEU A 291 120.90 -52.21 -38.00
C LEU A 291 121.40 -50.95 -38.73
N GLU A 292 122.69 -50.63 -38.65
CA GLU A 292 123.31 -49.54 -39.42
C GLU A 292 123.13 -49.71 -40.94
N LYS A 293 123.23 -50.95 -41.45
CA LYS A 293 123.00 -51.26 -42.88
C LYS A 293 121.57 -50.99 -43.35
N VAL A 294 120.62 -50.88 -42.43
CA VAL A 294 119.21 -50.53 -42.72
C VAL A 294 118.86 -49.14 -42.19
N GLY A 295 119.85 -48.33 -41.79
CA GLY A 295 119.67 -46.96 -41.33
C GLY A 295 118.90 -46.85 -40.00
N MET A 296 118.98 -47.88 -39.15
CA MET A 296 118.26 -47.96 -37.89
C MET A 296 119.25 -47.95 -36.72
N SER A 297 118.95 -47.21 -35.66
CA SER A 297 119.75 -47.28 -34.43
C SER A 297 119.29 -48.40 -33.51
N PHE A 298 120.15 -48.84 -32.58
CA PHE A 298 119.73 -49.77 -31.53
C PHE A 298 118.58 -49.21 -30.68
N LYS A 299 118.50 -47.89 -30.50
CA LYS A 299 117.40 -47.21 -29.79
C LYS A 299 116.07 -47.34 -30.55
N ASP A 300 116.10 -47.20 -31.87
CA ASP A 300 114.91 -47.40 -32.71
C ASP A 300 114.47 -48.86 -32.69
N PHE A 301 115.42 -49.80 -32.75
CA PHE A 301 115.11 -51.22 -32.62
C PHE A 301 114.57 -51.58 -31.23
N LYS A 302 115.10 -50.97 -30.16
CA LYS A 302 114.58 -51.11 -28.80
C LYS A 302 113.15 -50.59 -28.69
N LEU A 303 112.84 -49.44 -29.27
CA LEU A 303 111.49 -48.91 -29.33
C LEU A 303 110.54 -49.83 -30.12
N LEU A 304 110.98 -50.38 -31.25
CA LEU A 304 110.23 -51.37 -32.03
C LEU A 304 110.00 -52.65 -31.22
N PHE A 305 111.00 -53.12 -30.49
CA PHE A 305 110.90 -54.28 -29.62
C PHE A 305 109.86 -54.07 -28.49
N GLU A 306 109.93 -52.93 -27.81
CA GLU A 306 108.97 -52.54 -26.77
C GLU A 306 107.55 -52.38 -27.33
N THR A 307 107.40 -51.78 -28.52
CA THR A 307 106.12 -51.65 -29.23
C THR A 307 105.52 -53.02 -29.57
N LYS A 308 106.35 -53.97 -29.97
CA LYS A 308 105.94 -55.36 -30.21
C LYS A 308 105.44 -56.03 -28.94
N GLN A 309 106.16 -55.86 -27.83
CA GLN A 309 105.77 -56.47 -26.56
C GLN A 309 104.46 -55.87 -26.03
N LEU A 310 104.30 -54.55 -26.11
CA LEU A 310 103.04 -53.88 -25.78
C LEU A 310 101.88 -54.35 -26.67
N SER A 311 102.11 -54.54 -27.97
CA SER A 311 101.14 -55.15 -28.88
C SER A 311 100.81 -56.58 -28.48
N ASN A 312 101.82 -57.39 -28.13
CA ASN A 312 101.60 -58.77 -27.70
C ASN A 312 100.77 -58.81 -26.42
N GLU A 313 101.13 -58.06 -25.38
CA GLU A 313 100.36 -57.96 -24.13
C GLU A 313 98.90 -57.53 -24.38
N LYS A 314 98.68 -56.62 -25.35
CA LYS A 314 97.36 -56.10 -25.66
C LYS A 314 96.48 -57.06 -26.46
N PHE A 315 97.04 -57.84 -27.38
CA PHE A 315 96.29 -58.70 -28.30
C PHE A 315 96.43 -60.21 -28.04
N HIS A 316 97.43 -60.63 -27.25
CA HIS A 316 97.79 -62.02 -26.99
C HIS A 316 98.17 -62.18 -25.52
N LYS A 317 97.25 -62.68 -24.68
CA LYS A 317 97.51 -62.85 -23.25
C LYS A 317 98.46 -64.01 -22.91
N SER A 318 98.83 -64.87 -23.88
CA SER A 318 99.76 -66.00 -23.68
C SER A 318 100.55 -66.40 -24.94
N PRO A 319 101.80 -66.89 -24.82
CA PRO A 319 102.54 -67.48 -25.93
C PRO A 319 101.85 -68.78 -26.37
N GLY A 320 101.19 -68.76 -27.54
CA GLY A 320 100.48 -69.92 -28.11
C GLY A 320 99.05 -69.65 -28.57
N GLN A 321 98.49 -68.47 -28.29
CA GLN A 321 97.15 -68.11 -28.73
C GLN A 321 97.11 -67.89 -30.27
N THR A 322 96.28 -68.65 -30.99
CA THR A 322 96.14 -68.49 -32.44
C THR A 322 95.32 -67.24 -32.78
N ILE A 323 95.43 -66.73 -34.02
CA ILE A 323 94.61 -65.60 -34.51
C ILE A 323 93.10 -65.88 -34.36
N LYS A 324 92.69 -67.16 -34.43
CA LYS A 324 91.30 -67.58 -34.24
C LYS A 324 90.86 -67.40 -32.78
N ASP A 325 91.68 -67.83 -31.84
CA ASP A 325 91.40 -67.73 -30.39
C ASP A 325 91.33 -66.26 -29.93
N ALA A 326 92.16 -65.38 -30.53
CA ALA A 326 92.10 -63.94 -30.26
C ALA A 326 90.83 -63.28 -30.84
N LYS A 327 90.35 -63.72 -32.01
CA LYS A 327 89.08 -63.26 -32.61
C LYS A 327 87.85 -63.72 -31.81
N GLU A 328 87.82 -64.97 -31.35
CA GLU A 328 86.74 -65.50 -30.50
C GLU A 328 86.69 -64.78 -29.14
N GLN A 329 87.85 -64.47 -28.54
CA GLN A 329 87.90 -63.69 -27.30
C GLN A 329 87.46 -62.24 -27.47
N LEU A 330 87.83 -61.56 -28.57
CA LEU A 330 87.34 -60.22 -28.86
C LEU A 330 85.82 -60.19 -29.12
N LEU A 331 85.27 -61.21 -29.77
CA LEU A 331 83.81 -61.37 -29.93
C LEU A 331 83.12 -61.65 -28.59
N ASN A 332 83.71 -62.47 -27.71
CA ASN A 332 83.14 -62.79 -26.40
C ASN A 332 83.25 -61.64 -25.39
N ASP A 333 84.38 -60.91 -25.36
CA ASP A 333 84.59 -59.75 -24.48
C ASP A 333 83.80 -58.51 -24.94
N SER A 334 83.55 -58.36 -26.27
CA SER A 334 82.69 -57.29 -26.80
C SER A 334 81.19 -57.57 -26.63
N PHE A 335 80.80 -58.78 -26.22
CA PHE A 335 79.41 -59.18 -26.00
C PHE A 335 79.05 -59.58 -24.57
N GLN A 336 79.93 -59.32 -23.59
CA GLN A 336 79.54 -59.37 -22.17
C GLN A 336 79.30 -57.98 -21.60
N LYS A 337 78.22 -57.34 -22.07
CA LYS A 337 77.39 -56.46 -21.24
C LYS A 337 75.95 -56.52 -21.72
N ASN A 338 75.31 -57.63 -21.37
CA ASN A 338 73.88 -57.70 -21.11
C ASN A 338 73.46 -56.49 -20.25
N ARG A 339 72.94 -55.44 -20.89
CA ARG A 339 71.79 -54.74 -20.33
C ARG A 339 70.58 -55.38 -20.98
N LYS A 340 69.96 -56.32 -20.26
CA LYS A 340 68.53 -56.59 -20.41
C LYS A 340 67.85 -55.22 -20.37
N ILE A 341 67.34 -54.78 -21.52
CA ILE A 341 66.25 -53.81 -21.58
C ILE A 341 65.04 -54.61 -21.08
N SER A 342 64.85 -54.62 -19.76
CA SER A 342 63.57 -54.99 -19.18
C SER A 342 62.62 -53.82 -19.45
N SER A 343 61.76 -54.04 -20.46
CA SER A 343 60.37 -53.62 -20.52
C SER A 343 60.02 -52.17 -20.14
N LEU A 344 59.82 -51.36 -21.18
CA LEU A 344 58.67 -50.47 -21.26
C LEU A 344 57.40 -51.32 -21.36
N HIS A 345 56.59 -51.32 -20.31
CA HIS A 345 55.15 -51.03 -20.33
C HIS A 345 54.72 -50.71 -18.90
#